data_AF-A0A6B0XEG6-F1
#
_entry.id   AF-A0A6B0XEG6-F1
#
_cell.length_a   1.000
_cell.length_b   1.000
_cell.length_c   1.000
_cell.angle_alpha   90.00
_cell.angle_beta   90.00
_cell.angle_gamma   90.00
#
_symmetry.space_group_name_H-M   'P 1'
#
loop_
_entity.id
_entity.type
_entity.pdbx_description
1 polymer ?
#
loop_
_entity_poly.entity_id
_entity_poly.type
_entity_poly.pdbx_seq_one_letter_code
_entity_poly.pdbx_strand_id
1 'polypeptide(L)'
;MPPNHVRAALVPNRDRRVLQAFIRNRAKEGATVYTDDFTSYKNLPDYEHEAVNHSVGEHVRGKAHTQGIESMWSMLKRGHKGTYDKMSWKHLNRYVGEFAGRHNQRDLDTLDQMTEMVLGMNGKRLRYKDLIGRAA
;
A
#
# COMPACT_ATOMS: atom_id res chain seq x y z
N MET A 1 2.22 -19.44 -6.54
CA MET A 1 2.70 -18.51 -5.49
C MET A 1 1.50 -18.00 -4.73
N PRO A 2 1.56 -17.85 -3.39
CA PRO A 2 0.48 -17.19 -2.66
C PRO A 2 0.28 -15.75 -3.19
N PRO A 3 -0.94 -15.21 -3.14
CA PRO A 3 -1.22 -13.83 -3.56
C PRO A 3 -0.33 -12.84 -2.81
N ASN A 4 0.24 -11.88 -3.52
CA ASN A 4 0.92 -10.77 -2.85
C ASN A 4 -0.09 -9.93 -2.06
N HIS A 5 0.27 -9.60 -0.81
CA HIS A 5 -0.57 -8.82 0.08
C HIS A 5 0.03 -7.42 0.26
N VAL A 6 -0.78 -6.40 0.06
CA VAL A 6 -0.40 -5.00 0.13
C VAL A 6 -0.85 -4.38 1.44
N ARG A 7 0.06 -3.61 2.05
CA ARG A 7 -0.20 -2.68 3.15
C ARG A 7 0.15 -1.29 2.67
N ALA A 8 -0.78 -0.34 2.81
CA ALA A 8 -0.58 1.05 2.43
C ALA A 8 -1.13 1.97 3.51
N ALA A 9 -0.47 3.12 3.71
CA ALA A 9 -0.88 4.14 4.66
C ALA A 9 -0.44 5.52 4.18
N LEU A 10 -1.10 6.57 4.66
CA LEU A 10 -0.58 7.91 4.53
C LEU A 10 0.57 8.10 5.51
N VAL A 11 1.66 8.66 5.01
CA VAL A 11 2.80 9.07 5.82
C VAL A 11 2.90 10.60 5.78
N PRO A 12 3.31 11.25 6.89
CA PRO A 12 3.42 12.70 6.95
C PRO A 12 4.52 13.25 6.04
N ASN A 13 5.57 12.47 5.78
CA ASN A 13 6.67 12.81 4.89
C ASN A 13 7.40 11.54 4.40
N ARG A 14 8.44 11.74 3.58
CA ARG A 14 9.25 10.67 2.99
C ARG A 14 10.55 10.42 3.75
N ASP A 15 10.65 10.88 5.00
CA ASP A 15 11.88 10.78 5.79
C ASP A 15 12.21 9.32 6.08
N ARG A 16 13.52 9.01 6.15
CA ARG A 16 14.03 7.68 6.52
C ARG A 16 13.33 7.11 7.76
N ARG A 17 13.25 7.90 8.83
CA ARG A 17 12.64 7.47 10.09
C ARG A 17 11.18 7.02 9.90
N VAL A 18 10.41 7.75 9.11
CA VAL A 18 8.98 7.47 8.88
C VAL A 18 8.81 6.22 8.02
N LEU A 19 9.54 6.14 6.90
CA LEU A 19 9.43 5.00 5.98
C LEU A 19 9.97 3.71 6.58
N GLN A 20 11.12 3.75 7.24
CA GLN A 20 11.67 2.56 7.91
C GLN A 20 10.81 2.11 9.09
N ALA A 21 10.20 3.03 9.85
CA ALA A 21 9.24 2.65 10.90
C ALA A 21 8.01 1.95 10.30
N PHE A 22 7.53 2.39 9.13
CA PHE A 22 6.45 1.70 8.45
C PHE A 22 6.83 0.26 8.05
N ILE A 23 8.06 0.06 7.53
CA ILE A 23 8.58 -1.27 7.20
C ILE A 23 8.67 -2.13 8.47
N ARG A 24 9.28 -1.62 9.55
CA ARG A 24 9.40 -2.31 10.85
C ARG A 24 8.10 -2.82 11.42
N ASN A 25 7.05 -2.01 11.32
CA ASN A 25 5.74 -2.36 11.85
C ASN A 25 4.97 -3.40 11.00
N ARG A 26 5.50 -3.81 9.84
CA ARG A 26 4.77 -4.63 8.84
C ARG A 26 5.56 -5.82 8.32
N ALA A 27 6.88 -5.71 8.23
CA ALA A 27 7.78 -6.77 7.81
C ALA A 27 8.40 -7.45 9.04
N LYS A 28 8.44 -8.79 9.01
CA LYS A 28 9.12 -9.58 10.02
C LYS A 28 10.61 -9.24 10.03
N GLU A 29 11.20 -9.06 11.20
CA GLU A 29 12.65 -8.89 11.36
C GLU A 29 13.41 -10.06 10.71
N GLY A 30 14.52 -9.74 10.03
CA GLY A 30 15.31 -10.69 9.25
C GLY A 30 14.69 -11.10 7.91
N ALA A 31 13.53 -10.54 7.52
CA ALA A 31 12.98 -10.78 6.19
C ALA A 31 13.81 -10.11 5.09
N THR A 32 13.72 -10.65 3.87
CA THR A 32 14.24 -9.97 2.69
C THR A 32 13.32 -8.83 2.27
N VAL A 33 13.88 -7.63 2.13
CA VAL A 33 13.18 -6.43 1.72
C VAL A 33 13.73 -5.97 0.37
N TYR A 34 12.82 -5.77 -0.58
CA TYR A 34 13.16 -5.25 -1.91
C TYR A 34 12.63 -3.82 -2.06
N THR A 35 13.49 -2.87 -2.43
CA THR A 35 13.09 -1.46 -2.67
C THR A 35 13.65 -0.91 -3.98
N ASP A 36 13.20 0.29 -4.35
CA ASP A 36 13.94 1.13 -5.29
C ASP A 36 15.19 1.76 -4.63
N ASP A 37 15.89 2.62 -5.37
CA ASP A 37 17.13 3.28 -4.94
C ASP A 37 16.90 4.52 -4.05
N PHE A 38 15.67 4.76 -3.58
CA PHE A 38 15.37 5.96 -2.82
C PHE A 38 16.15 6.00 -1.48
N THR A 39 16.80 7.13 -1.22
CA THR A 39 17.79 7.29 -0.14
C THR A 39 17.24 6.98 1.26
N SER A 40 15.94 7.13 1.48
CA SER A 40 15.28 6.79 2.74
C SER A 40 15.21 5.28 3.02
N TYR A 41 15.33 4.43 2.01
CA TYR A 41 15.40 2.97 2.18
C TYR A 41 16.81 2.46 2.43
N LYS A 42 17.86 3.25 2.17
CA LYS A 42 19.24 2.83 2.45
C LYS A 42 19.45 2.53 3.94
N ASN A 43 20.29 1.53 4.23
CA ASN A 43 20.65 1.08 5.57
C ASN A 43 19.42 0.62 6.38
N LEU A 44 18.84 -0.51 5.99
CA LEU A 44 17.80 -1.25 6.72
C LEU A 44 18.47 -2.39 7.52
N PRO A 45 19.08 -2.13 8.69
CA PRO A 45 19.94 -3.10 9.38
C PRO A 45 19.20 -4.34 9.89
N ASP A 46 17.88 -4.23 10.08
CA ASP A 46 17.03 -5.29 10.63
C ASP A 46 16.57 -6.29 9.54
N TYR A 47 17.08 -6.15 8.31
CA TYR A 47 16.58 -6.84 7.11
C TYR A 47 17.70 -7.21 6.14
N GLU A 48 17.49 -8.29 5.39
CA GLU A 48 18.26 -8.57 4.17
C GLU A 48 17.76 -7.64 3.06
N HIS A 49 18.47 -6.55 2.80
CA HIS A 49 17.99 -5.48 1.92
C HIS A 49 18.64 -5.55 0.53
N GLU A 50 17.80 -5.72 -0.49
CA GLU A 50 18.18 -5.59 -1.89
C GLU A 50 17.43 -4.40 -2.53
N ALA A 51 18.14 -3.62 -3.36
CA ALA A 51 17.55 -2.49 -4.06
C ALA A 51 17.81 -2.59 -5.56
N VAL A 52 16.81 -2.24 -6.36
CA VAL A 52 16.93 -2.08 -7.81
C VAL A 52 17.13 -0.62 -8.14
N ASN A 53 18.04 -0.33 -9.08
CA ASN A 53 18.31 1.03 -9.49
C ASN A 53 17.60 1.37 -10.82
N HIS A 54 16.42 1.97 -10.70
CA HIS A 54 15.64 2.39 -11.85
C HIS A 54 16.33 3.49 -12.68
N SER A 55 17.20 4.31 -12.07
CA SER A 55 17.88 5.41 -12.77
C SER A 55 18.89 4.93 -13.83
N VAL A 56 19.39 3.70 -13.70
CA VAL A 56 20.31 3.08 -14.68
C VAL A 56 19.61 2.02 -15.54
N GLY A 57 18.27 1.99 -15.53
CA GLY A 57 17.47 1.03 -16.30
C GLY A 57 17.40 -0.38 -15.68
N GLU A 58 17.87 -0.58 -14.45
CA GLU A 58 17.78 -1.85 -13.76
C GLU A 58 16.40 -2.00 -13.09
N HIS A 59 15.52 -2.77 -13.71
CA HIS A 59 14.15 -3.00 -13.22
C HIS A 59 13.99 -4.37 -12.52
N VAL A 60 14.97 -5.27 -12.70
CA VAL A 60 15.00 -6.61 -12.11
C VAL A 60 16.45 -6.97 -11.79
N ARG A 61 16.73 -7.33 -10.53
CA ARG A 61 17.99 -7.94 -10.11
C ARG A 61 17.69 -9.24 -9.38
N GLY A 62 17.79 -10.37 -10.07
CA GLY A 62 17.42 -11.67 -9.49
C GLY A 62 15.94 -11.67 -9.05
N LYS A 63 15.70 -11.77 -7.73
CA LYS A 63 14.36 -11.70 -7.14
C LYS A 63 13.93 -10.28 -6.74
N ALA A 64 14.84 -9.31 -6.81
CA ALA A 64 14.54 -7.92 -6.49
C ALA A 64 13.82 -7.23 -7.65
N HIS A 65 12.56 -6.88 -7.43
CA HIS A 65 11.75 -6.03 -8.31
C HIS A 65 10.57 -5.39 -7.55
N THR A 66 10.11 -4.22 -7.99
CA THR A 66 8.99 -3.47 -7.38
C THR A 66 7.65 -3.64 -8.10
N GLN A 67 7.58 -4.51 -9.11
CA GLN A 67 6.41 -4.70 -9.98
C GLN A 67 5.09 -4.93 -9.21
N GLY A 68 5.14 -5.67 -8.10
CA GLY A 68 3.97 -5.97 -7.29
C GLY A 68 3.29 -4.72 -6.73
N ILE A 69 4.06 -3.76 -6.21
CA ILE A 69 3.52 -2.52 -5.66
C ILE A 69 3.14 -1.53 -6.78
N GLU A 70 3.84 -1.56 -7.92
CA GLU A 70 3.53 -0.74 -9.09
C GLU A 70 2.16 -1.05 -9.72
N SER A 71 1.77 -2.32 -9.73
CA SER A 71 0.44 -2.73 -10.19
C SER A 71 -0.67 -2.09 -9.33
N MET A 72 -0.50 -2.11 -8.01
CA MET A 72 -1.43 -1.45 -7.08
C MET A 72 -1.49 0.06 -7.32
N TRP A 73 -0.33 0.72 -7.47
CA TRP A 73 -0.28 2.16 -7.75
C TRP A 73 -0.95 2.53 -9.07
N SER A 74 -0.79 1.68 -10.09
CA SER A 74 -1.44 1.87 -11.39
C SER A 74 -2.96 1.82 -11.27
N MET A 75 -3.48 0.91 -10.43
CA MET A 75 -4.92 0.81 -10.16
C MET A 75 -5.46 2.03 -9.42
N LEU A 76 -4.77 2.50 -8.38
CA LEU A 76 -5.14 3.72 -7.64
C LEU A 76 -5.19 4.94 -8.57
N LYS A 77 -4.16 5.13 -9.41
CA LYS A 77 -4.10 6.26 -10.36
C LYS A 77 -5.22 6.20 -11.40
N ARG A 78 -5.54 5.01 -11.93
CA ARG A 78 -6.69 4.83 -12.84
C ARG A 78 -8.01 5.14 -12.16
N GLY A 79 -8.19 4.68 -10.92
CA GLY A 79 -9.35 5.01 -10.11
C GLY A 79 -9.50 6.51 -9.87
N HIS A 80 -8.41 7.20 -9.56
CA HIS A 80 -8.39 8.65 -9.43
C HIS A 80 -8.74 9.39 -10.73
N LYS A 81 -8.34 8.87 -11.90
CA LYS A 81 -8.65 9.51 -13.18
C LYS A 81 -10.06 9.21 -13.71
N GLY A 82 -10.59 8.02 -13.43
CA GLY A 82 -11.83 7.54 -14.04
C GLY A 82 -13.02 7.42 -13.10
N THR A 83 -12.84 6.80 -11.93
CA THR A 83 -13.94 6.51 -10.99
C THR A 83 -14.21 7.67 -10.04
N TYR A 84 -13.15 8.33 -9.58
CA TYR A 84 -13.21 9.37 -8.58
C TYR A 84 -12.92 10.73 -9.22
N ASP A 85 -13.96 11.53 -9.49
CA ASP A 85 -13.80 12.89 -10.01
C ASP A 85 -12.86 13.74 -9.14
N LYS A 86 -12.93 13.57 -7.81
CA LYS A 86 -12.00 14.17 -6.85
C LYS A 86 -11.77 13.27 -5.64
N MET A 87 -10.50 13.04 -5.31
CA MET A 87 -10.11 12.47 -4.02
C MET A 87 -9.73 13.59 -3.05
N SER A 88 -10.55 13.81 -2.02
CA SER A 88 -10.25 14.82 -1.00
C SER A 88 -9.15 14.33 -0.06
N TRP A 89 -8.17 15.19 0.27
CA TRP A 89 -7.08 14.89 1.21
C TRP A 89 -7.58 14.33 2.54
N LYS A 90 -8.65 14.91 3.09
CA LYS A 90 -9.29 14.47 4.35
C LYS A 90 -9.70 12.99 4.40
N HIS A 91 -9.90 12.37 3.24
CA HIS A 91 -10.34 10.97 3.10
C HIS A 91 -9.35 10.12 2.31
N LEU A 92 -8.15 10.65 2.02
CA LEU A 92 -7.18 9.94 1.18
C LEU A 92 -6.80 8.58 1.79
N ASN A 93 -6.79 8.47 3.12
CA ASN A 93 -6.61 7.19 3.82
C ASN A 93 -7.67 6.14 3.50
N ARG A 94 -8.93 6.55 3.30
CA ARG A 94 -10.03 5.64 2.95
C ARG A 94 -9.87 5.14 1.52
N TYR A 95 -9.57 6.02 0.57
CA TYR A 95 -9.30 5.62 -0.81
C TYR A 95 -8.09 4.69 -0.90
N VAL A 96 -6.97 5.03 -0.26
CA VAL A 96 -5.77 4.17 -0.24
C VAL A 96 -6.07 2.80 0.37
N GLY A 97 -6.82 2.77 1.48
CA GLY A 97 -7.22 1.53 2.14
C GLY A 97 -8.14 0.66 1.27
N GLU A 98 -9.06 1.28 0.53
CA GLU A 98 -9.94 0.60 -0.41
C GLU A 98 -9.15 -0.07 -1.55
N PHE A 99 -8.24 0.64 -2.21
CA PHE A 99 -7.43 0.06 -3.29
C PHE A 99 -6.50 -1.05 -2.78
N ALA A 100 -5.94 -0.91 -1.59
CA ALA A 100 -5.18 -1.98 -0.96
C ALA A 100 -6.06 -3.22 -0.67
N GLY A 101 -7.28 -3.01 -0.16
CA GLY A 101 -8.26 -4.08 0.08
C GLY A 101 -8.65 -4.81 -1.21
N ARG A 102 -9.04 -4.06 -2.25
CA ARG A 102 -9.35 -4.61 -3.58
C ARG A 102 -8.19 -5.41 -4.16
N HIS A 103 -6.96 -4.89 -4.05
CA HIS A 103 -5.77 -5.59 -4.52
C HIS A 103 -5.58 -6.93 -3.79
N ASN A 104 -5.82 -6.97 -2.48
CA ASN A 104 -5.66 -8.19 -1.67
C ASN A 104 -6.76 -9.23 -1.88
N GLN A 105 -7.93 -8.80 -2.36
CA GLN A 105 -9.10 -9.66 -2.60
C GLN A 105 -9.27 -10.05 -4.08
N ARG A 106 -8.42 -9.56 -4.98
CA ARG A 106 -8.59 -9.69 -6.44
C ARG A 106 -8.62 -11.13 -6.96
N ASP A 107 -8.01 -12.06 -6.23
CA ASP A 107 -7.90 -13.48 -6.61
C ASP A 107 -9.05 -14.32 -6.00
N LEU A 108 -9.92 -13.71 -5.18
CA LEU A 108 -11.11 -14.35 -4.59
C LEU A 108 -12.26 -14.39 -5.59
N ASP A 109 -13.15 -15.37 -5.46
CA ASP A 109 -14.42 -15.39 -6.18
C ASP A 109 -15.31 -14.20 -5.77
N THR A 110 -16.25 -13.82 -6.63
CA THR A 110 -17.18 -12.72 -6.37
C THR A 110 -17.93 -12.88 -5.06
N LEU A 111 -18.40 -14.09 -4.72
CA LEU A 111 -19.12 -14.33 -3.46
C LEU A 111 -18.20 -14.18 -2.24
N ASP A 112 -16.95 -14.61 -2.36
CA ASP A 112 -15.95 -14.46 -1.30
C ASP A 112 -15.58 -12.99 -1.10
N GLN A 113 -15.42 -12.22 -2.19
CA GLN A 113 -15.19 -10.77 -2.12
C GLN A 113 -16.33 -10.04 -1.40
N MET A 114 -17.58 -10.38 -1.73
CA MET A 114 -18.75 -9.83 -1.07
C MET A 114 -18.80 -10.21 0.42
N THR A 115 -18.50 -11.47 0.73
CA THR A 115 -18.47 -11.97 2.11
C THR A 115 -17.42 -11.24 2.94
N GLU A 116 -16.18 -11.15 2.45
CA GLU A 116 -15.09 -10.44 3.10
C GLU A 116 -15.40 -8.94 3.29
N MET A 117 -16.05 -8.31 2.31
CA MET A 117 -16.49 -6.92 2.40
C MET A 117 -17.50 -6.74 3.55
N VAL A 118 -18.51 -7.59 3.63
CA VAL A 118 -19.56 -7.52 4.67
C VAL A 118 -18.98 -7.81 6.05
N LEU A 119 -18.14 -8.84 6.18
CA LEU A 119 -17.43 -9.15 7.44
C LEU A 119 -16.56 -7.97 7.88
N GLY A 120 -15.88 -7.32 6.92
CA GLY A 120 -15.06 -6.14 7.16
C GLY A 120 -15.83 -4.92 7.66
N MET A 121 -17.16 -4.87 7.48
CA MET A 121 -18.05 -3.82 7.99
C MET A 121 -18.50 -4.06 9.43
N ASN A 122 -18.37 -5.28 9.96
CA ASN A 122 -18.87 -5.59 11.29
C ASN A 122 -18.22 -4.68 12.36
N GLY A 123 -19.04 -4.10 13.24
CA GLY A 123 -18.61 -3.16 14.27
C GLY A 123 -18.17 -1.77 13.75
N LYS A 124 -18.20 -1.51 12.43
CA LYS A 124 -17.79 -0.24 11.84
C LYS A 124 -19.01 0.53 11.34
N ARG A 125 -19.22 1.75 11.85
CA ARG A 125 -20.28 2.65 11.41
C ARG A 125 -19.71 4.01 11.01
N LEU A 126 -20.03 4.46 9.80
CA LEU A 126 -19.65 5.77 9.28
C LEU A 126 -20.89 6.64 9.15
N ARG A 127 -21.11 7.59 10.07
CA ARG A 127 -22.24 8.53 9.97
C ARG A 127 -21.83 9.71 9.12
N TYR A 128 -22.80 10.39 8.51
CA TYR A 128 -22.55 11.59 7.70
C TYR A 128 -21.74 12.65 8.47
N LYS A 129 -22.08 12.91 9.74
CA LYS A 129 -21.33 13.83 10.61
C LYS A 129 -19.86 13.43 10.81
N ASP A 130 -19.55 12.14 10.80
CA ASP A 130 -18.18 11.62 10.94
C ASP A 130 -17.41 11.69 9.61
N LEU A 131 -18.14 11.71 8.48
CA LEU A 131 -17.60 11.88 7.13
C LEU A 131 -17.32 13.36 6.78
N ILE A 132 -18.09 14.30 7.34
CA ILE A 132 -17.88 15.73 7.12
C ILE A 132 -17.09 16.40 8.25
N GLY A 133 -17.02 15.78 9.42
CA GLY A 133 -16.24 16.27 10.55
C GLY A 133 -14.78 16.46 10.18
N ARG A 134 -14.18 17.57 10.62
CA ARG A 134 -12.72 17.75 10.49
C ARG A 134 -12.05 16.58 11.21
N ALA A 135 -11.11 15.93 10.53
CA ALA A 135 -10.18 15.03 11.21
C ALA A 135 -9.54 15.83 12.35
N ALA A 136 -9.76 15.38 13.58
CA ALA A 136 -9.14 15.96 14.77
C ALA A 136 -7.60 15.80 14.69
#